data_AF-A0A9P4UUG2-F1
#
_entry.id   AF-A0A9P4UUG2-F1
#
_cell.length_a   1.000
_cell.length_b   1.000
_cell.length_c   1.000
_cell.angle_alpha   90.00
_cell.angle_beta   90.00
_cell.angle_gamma   90.00
#
_symmetry.space_group_name_H-M   'P 1'
#
loop_
_entity.id
_entity.type
_entity.pdbx_description
1 polymer ?
#
loop_
_entity_poly.entity_id
_entity_poly.type
_entity_poly.pdbx_seq_one_letter_code
_entity_poly.pdbx_strand_id
1 'polypeptide(L)'
;ATGYGDLVVVLLEPSDKAERVEYHEMKASSTALQLVDETLTVAFAGQRDVDDTIILDRRPFRSAEIQDHEDEGTRKRNNQKAYHGFEAILAKLRPKVIVLCQCQDTVPHGELSDQWPSSISKAGRYDIVQLSNGHKCFQVNSFHPMYLQYLDGEEKPLKRLLSEYLFNATFVIAANRLAGRQLCGFGLWNLRNCAQHGPTLEVSETNDIWCSYPWVSERDFCVEEVLECLENVGVPR
;
A
#
# COMPACT_ATOMS: atom_id res chain seq x y z
N ALA A 1 14.80 4.99 -13.10
CA ALA A 1 13.55 5.72 -12.80
C ALA A 1 13.89 6.72 -11.72
N THR A 2 14.22 7.95 -12.11
CA THR A 2 14.85 8.95 -11.21
C THR A 2 14.15 10.31 -11.30
N GLY A 3 12.99 10.40 -11.96
CA GLY A 3 12.28 11.66 -12.09
C GLY A 3 11.47 11.95 -10.84
N TYR A 4 11.72 13.07 -10.15
CA TYR A 4 11.00 13.47 -8.94
C TYR A 4 9.46 13.40 -9.07
N GLY A 5 8.92 13.74 -10.26
CA GLY A 5 7.47 13.69 -10.53
C GLY A 5 6.95 12.43 -11.22
N ASP A 6 7.77 11.38 -11.40
CA ASP A 6 7.33 10.17 -12.13
C ASP A 6 6.51 9.21 -11.26
N LEU A 7 6.68 9.28 -9.95
CA LEU A 7 5.98 8.51 -8.93
C LEU A 7 5.26 9.45 -7.96
N VAL A 8 4.02 9.10 -7.62
CA VAL A 8 3.32 9.69 -6.48
C VAL A 8 2.86 8.57 -5.55
N VAL A 9 3.13 8.71 -4.26
CA VAL A 9 2.55 7.84 -3.23
C VAL A 9 1.38 8.60 -2.60
N VAL A 10 0.22 7.96 -2.54
CA VAL A 10 -1.01 8.56 -2.01
C VAL A 10 -1.37 7.92 -0.68
N LEU A 11 -1.42 8.72 0.37
CA LEU A 11 -1.91 8.38 1.70
C LEU A 11 -3.34 8.91 1.89
N LEU A 12 -3.99 8.53 3.00
CA LEU A 12 -5.37 8.92 3.26
C LEU A 12 -5.49 10.41 3.63
N GLU A 13 -4.79 10.82 4.67
CA GLU A 13 -4.88 12.14 5.27
C GLU A 13 -3.61 12.45 6.10
N PRO A 14 -3.29 13.73 6.29
CA PRO A 14 -2.12 14.12 7.07
C PRO A 14 -2.29 13.73 8.54
N SER A 15 -1.17 13.43 9.21
CA SER A 15 -1.15 13.27 10.66
C SER A 15 -1.50 14.59 11.36
N ASP A 16 -2.18 14.53 12.52
CA ASP A 16 -2.43 15.69 13.39
C ASP A 16 -1.15 16.47 13.74
N LYS A 17 0.01 15.79 13.74
CA LYS A 17 1.32 16.42 13.97
C LYS A 17 1.72 17.39 12.85
N ALA A 18 1.28 17.15 11.62
CA ALA A 18 1.66 17.96 10.46
C ALA A 18 1.22 19.44 10.59
N GLU A 19 0.31 19.73 11.51
CA GLU A 19 -0.15 21.10 11.81
C GLU A 19 0.75 21.84 12.81
N ARG A 20 1.60 21.12 13.55
CA ARG A 20 2.25 21.63 14.76
C ARG A 20 3.78 21.61 14.69
N VAL A 21 4.35 20.73 13.88
CA VAL A 21 5.79 20.50 13.83
C VAL A 21 6.35 20.67 12.43
N GLU A 22 7.64 20.97 12.34
CA GLU A 22 8.34 21.08 11.05
C GLU A 22 8.46 19.73 10.34
N TYR A 23 8.72 19.77 9.03
CA TYR A 23 8.76 18.57 8.18
C TYR A 23 9.66 17.45 8.71
N HIS A 24 10.89 17.75 9.13
CA HIS A 24 11.82 16.73 9.61
C HIS A 24 11.36 16.07 10.93
N GLU A 25 10.75 16.84 11.83
CA GLU A 25 10.18 16.32 13.07
C GLU A 25 8.91 15.49 12.78
N MET A 26 8.10 15.92 11.83
CA MET A 26 6.93 15.17 11.37
C MET A 26 7.34 13.83 10.73
N LYS A 27 8.34 13.83 9.83
CA LYS A 27 8.90 12.61 9.22
C LYS A 27 9.45 11.66 10.28
N ALA A 28 10.26 12.17 11.22
CA ALA A 28 10.86 11.36 12.28
C ALA A 28 9.86 10.79 13.30
N SER A 29 8.66 11.38 13.40
CA SER A 29 7.64 10.96 14.38
C SER A 29 6.41 10.30 13.74
N SER A 30 6.41 10.14 12.42
CA SER A 30 5.34 9.50 11.65
C SER A 30 5.74 8.09 11.25
N THR A 31 5.21 7.09 11.96
CA THR A 31 5.40 5.67 11.62
C THR A 31 4.97 5.36 10.18
N ALA A 32 3.93 6.03 9.67
CA ALA A 32 3.49 5.83 8.30
C ALA A 32 4.52 6.32 7.28
N LEU A 33 5.13 7.49 7.50
CA LEU A 33 6.17 8.01 6.60
C LEU A 33 7.46 7.20 6.70
N GLN A 34 7.85 6.76 7.90
CA GLN A 34 8.99 5.88 8.10
C GLN A 34 8.85 4.57 7.33
N LEU A 35 7.68 3.91 7.41
CA LEU A 35 7.43 2.69 6.64
C LEU A 35 7.48 2.94 5.13
N VAL A 36 6.93 4.06 4.66
CA VAL A 36 7.02 4.42 3.23
C VAL A 36 8.47 4.68 2.80
N ASP A 37 9.27 5.34 3.64
CA ASP A 37 10.69 5.65 3.41
C ASP A 37 11.54 4.37 3.29
N GLU A 38 11.39 3.46 4.26
CA GLU A 38 12.05 2.16 4.25
C GLU A 38 11.66 1.34 3.01
N THR A 39 10.37 1.30 2.69
CA THR A 39 9.88 0.56 1.53
C THR A 39 10.33 1.16 0.19
N LEU A 40 10.36 2.49 0.06
CA LEU A 40 10.91 3.17 -1.11
C LEU A 40 12.39 2.84 -1.27
N THR A 41 13.16 2.95 -0.18
CA THR A 41 14.59 2.63 -0.15
C THR A 41 14.83 1.20 -0.63
N VAL A 42 14.07 0.22 -0.13
CA VAL A 42 14.19 -1.18 -0.57
C VAL A 42 13.79 -1.34 -2.03
N ALA A 43 12.63 -0.81 -2.45
CA ALA A 43 12.09 -1.00 -3.79
C ALA A 43 12.96 -0.38 -4.90
N PHE A 44 13.68 0.69 -4.57
CA PHE A 44 14.54 1.43 -5.49
C PHE A 44 16.04 1.22 -5.20
N ALA A 45 16.40 0.21 -4.41
CA ALA A 45 17.78 -0.14 -4.08
C ALA A 45 18.61 1.07 -3.55
N GLY A 46 17.99 1.86 -2.68
CA GLY A 46 18.57 3.04 -2.04
C GLY A 46 18.63 4.29 -2.90
N GLN A 47 18.06 4.27 -4.11
CA GLN A 47 18.09 5.43 -5.02
C GLN A 47 16.94 6.41 -4.83
N ARG A 48 15.98 6.07 -3.97
CA ARG A 48 14.75 6.84 -3.75
C ARG A 48 14.22 6.58 -2.34
N ASP A 49 13.76 7.64 -1.69
CA ASP A 49 13.21 7.72 -0.34
C ASP A 49 12.01 8.69 -0.31
N VAL A 50 11.52 9.11 0.87
CA VAL A 50 10.40 10.08 0.90
C VAL A 50 10.81 11.53 0.60
N ASP A 51 12.09 11.87 0.68
CA ASP A 51 12.57 13.24 0.45
C ASP A 51 12.65 13.54 -1.07
N ASP A 52 12.82 12.51 -1.90
CA ASP A 52 12.83 12.61 -3.37
C ASP A 52 11.60 11.99 -4.06
N THR A 53 10.55 11.67 -3.28
CA THR A 53 9.26 11.16 -3.77
C THR A 53 8.12 12.09 -3.39
N ILE A 54 7.23 12.37 -4.34
CA ILE A 54 6.02 13.13 -4.03
C ILE A 54 5.05 12.24 -3.23
N ILE A 55 4.85 12.58 -1.96
CA ILE A 55 3.81 12.02 -1.09
C ILE A 55 2.63 12.98 -1.08
N LEU A 56 1.43 12.49 -1.39
CA LEU A 56 0.19 13.27 -1.32
C LEU A 56 -0.81 12.60 -0.40
N ASP A 57 -1.53 13.41 0.35
CA ASP A 57 -2.73 12.96 1.03
C ASP A 57 -3.93 13.14 0.11
N ARG A 58 -4.85 12.18 0.14
CA ARG A 58 -6.13 12.28 -0.56
C ARG A 58 -7.01 13.39 0.01
N ARG A 59 -6.88 13.65 1.31
CA ARG A 59 -7.54 14.75 2.02
C ARG A 59 -6.47 15.75 2.49
N PRO A 60 -5.89 16.56 1.58
CA PRO A 60 -4.88 17.54 1.98
C PRO A 60 -5.46 18.53 2.98
N PHE A 61 -4.70 18.87 4.01
CA PHE A 61 -5.08 19.81 5.09
C PHE A 61 -6.26 19.36 5.97
N ARG A 62 -6.52 18.06 6.03
CA ARG A 62 -7.67 17.48 6.73
C ARG A 62 -7.22 16.34 7.64
N SER A 63 -6.60 16.68 8.76
CA SER A 63 -6.23 15.69 9.78
C SER A 63 -7.46 15.05 10.44
N ALA A 64 -7.24 14.02 11.26
CA ALA A 64 -8.31 13.40 12.03
C ALA A 64 -8.85 14.39 13.07
N GLU A 65 -7.96 15.12 13.75
CA GLU A 65 -8.33 16.14 14.74
C GLU A 65 -9.25 17.23 14.15
N ILE A 66 -8.93 17.76 12.95
CA ILE A 66 -9.81 18.75 12.30
C ILE A 66 -11.20 18.14 12.02
N GLN A 67 -11.26 16.89 11.57
CA GLN A 67 -12.51 16.23 11.22
C GLN A 67 -13.40 15.97 12.44
N ASP A 68 -12.80 15.68 13.59
CA ASP A 68 -13.51 15.38 14.84
C ASP A 68 -14.21 16.62 15.44
N HIS A 69 -13.77 17.82 15.08
CA HIS A 69 -14.39 19.08 15.51
C HIS A 69 -15.51 19.59 14.58
N GLU A 70 -15.86 18.84 13.52
CA GLU A 70 -16.88 19.24 12.55
C GLU A 70 -18.14 18.37 12.63
N ASP A 71 -19.30 19.00 12.40
CA ASP A 71 -20.53 18.27 12.13
C ASP A 71 -20.43 17.47 10.81
N GLU A 72 -21.27 16.44 10.68
CA GLU A 72 -21.25 15.52 9.53
C GLU A 72 -21.39 16.24 8.18
N GLY A 73 -22.26 17.24 8.09
CA GLY A 73 -22.52 17.98 6.85
C GLY A 73 -21.34 18.87 6.44
N THR A 74 -20.70 19.51 7.41
CA THR A 74 -19.46 20.28 7.20
C THR A 74 -18.31 19.36 6.79
N ARG A 75 -18.14 18.24 7.50
CA ARG A 75 -17.11 17.24 7.22
C ARG A 75 -17.20 16.69 5.81
N LYS A 76 -18.39 16.28 5.37
CA LYS A 76 -18.62 15.77 4.00
C LYS A 76 -18.21 16.81 2.96
N ARG A 77 -18.65 18.06 3.12
CA ARG A 77 -18.37 19.16 2.20
C ARG A 77 -16.88 19.50 2.12
N ASN A 78 -16.19 19.54 3.26
CA ASN A 78 -14.78 19.87 3.32
C ASN A 78 -13.92 18.73 2.77
N ASN A 79 -14.26 17.47 3.06
CA ASN A 79 -13.57 16.31 2.48
C ASN A 79 -13.73 16.26 0.95
N GLN A 80 -14.90 16.61 0.41
CA GLN A 80 -15.10 16.71 -1.04
C GLN A 80 -14.23 17.82 -1.69
N LYS A 81 -14.13 18.99 -1.05
CA LYS A 81 -13.24 20.06 -1.53
C LYS A 81 -11.77 19.63 -1.51
N ALA A 82 -11.33 18.98 -0.43
CA ALA A 82 -9.97 18.47 -0.30
C ALA A 82 -9.66 17.44 -1.40
N TYR A 83 -10.60 16.52 -1.66
CA TYR A 83 -10.49 15.53 -2.73
C TYR A 83 -10.37 16.16 -4.12
N HIS A 84 -11.17 17.18 -4.44
CA HIS A 84 -11.02 17.91 -5.71
C HIS A 84 -9.66 18.62 -5.83
N GLY A 85 -9.15 19.16 -4.72
CA GLY A 85 -7.79 19.70 -4.66
C GLY A 85 -6.73 18.66 -4.99
N PHE A 86 -6.83 17.48 -4.37
CA PHE A 86 -5.98 16.32 -4.64
C PHE A 86 -6.01 15.89 -6.12
N GLU A 87 -7.20 15.74 -6.71
CA GLU A 87 -7.33 15.38 -8.14
C GLU A 87 -6.70 16.44 -9.06
N ALA A 88 -6.87 17.72 -8.73
CA ALA A 88 -6.27 18.83 -9.48
C ALA A 88 -4.73 18.83 -9.37
N ILE A 89 -4.17 18.49 -8.22
CA ILE A 89 -2.72 18.34 -8.03
C ILE A 89 -2.20 17.17 -8.88
N LEU A 90 -2.82 15.98 -8.79
CA LEU A 90 -2.43 14.83 -9.60
C LEU A 90 -2.47 15.12 -11.11
N ALA A 91 -3.53 15.78 -11.57
CA ALA A 91 -3.66 16.17 -12.96
C ALA A 91 -2.53 17.11 -13.41
N LYS A 92 -2.08 18.04 -12.55
CA LYS A 92 -0.92 18.90 -12.84
C LYS A 92 0.39 18.13 -12.85
N LEU A 93 0.60 17.23 -11.89
CA LEU A 93 1.83 16.45 -11.77
C LEU A 93 2.02 15.46 -12.92
N ARG A 94 0.92 14.89 -13.44
CA ARG A 94 0.92 13.87 -14.51
C ARG A 94 1.89 12.72 -14.23
N PRO A 95 1.81 12.07 -13.05
CA PRO A 95 2.72 10.99 -12.71
C PRO A 95 2.58 9.82 -13.69
N LYS A 96 3.65 9.04 -13.84
CA LYS A 96 3.62 7.80 -14.63
C LYS A 96 3.03 6.66 -13.81
N VAL A 97 3.37 6.62 -12.52
CA VAL A 97 2.92 5.61 -11.57
C VAL A 97 2.40 6.27 -10.29
N ILE A 98 1.32 5.74 -9.76
CA ILE A 98 0.73 6.12 -8.48
C ILE A 98 0.68 4.87 -7.61
N VAL A 99 1.21 4.95 -6.39
CA VAL A 99 1.00 3.93 -5.36
C VAL A 99 -0.07 4.45 -4.42
N LEU A 100 -1.25 3.83 -4.41
CA LEU A 100 -2.39 4.23 -3.59
C LEU A 100 -2.41 3.38 -2.31
N CYS A 101 -1.96 3.97 -1.20
CA CYS A 101 -1.87 3.35 0.12
C CYS A 101 -3.09 3.71 0.97
N GLN A 102 -4.24 3.08 0.72
CA GLN A 102 -5.48 3.40 1.42
C GLN A 102 -6.34 2.14 1.66
N CYS A 103 -6.99 2.08 2.83
CA CYS A 103 -7.80 0.93 3.27
C CYS A 103 -9.29 1.25 3.49
N GLN A 104 -9.77 2.45 3.16
CA GLN A 104 -11.19 2.81 3.38
C GLN A 104 -11.85 3.29 2.10
N ASP A 105 -13.05 2.78 1.80
CA ASP A 105 -13.94 3.36 0.81
C ASP A 105 -14.52 4.67 1.38
N THR A 106 -14.32 5.78 0.67
CA THR A 106 -14.60 7.12 1.21
C THR A 106 -15.96 7.70 0.84
N VAL A 107 -16.92 6.91 0.34
CA VAL A 107 -18.26 7.41 0.04
C VAL A 107 -19.31 6.75 0.93
N PRO A 108 -19.88 7.48 1.91
CA PRO A 108 -21.21 7.16 2.41
C PRO A 108 -22.21 7.51 1.32
N HIS A 109 -22.84 6.49 0.74
CA HIS A 109 -24.05 6.55 -0.08
C HIS A 109 -24.00 7.39 -1.38
N GLY A 110 -23.74 6.71 -2.49
CA GLY A 110 -24.48 6.92 -3.75
C GLY A 110 -24.12 8.13 -4.63
N GLU A 111 -23.23 9.02 -4.22
CA GLU A 111 -22.70 10.06 -5.12
C GLU A 111 -21.42 9.59 -5.84
N LEU A 112 -21.20 10.14 -7.04
CA LEU A 112 -20.16 9.78 -8.02
C LEU A 112 -18.97 9.08 -7.40
N SER A 113 -18.89 7.76 -7.67
CA SER A 113 -17.77 6.89 -7.40
C SER A 113 -16.46 7.67 -7.41
N ASP A 114 -15.87 7.81 -6.23
CA ASP A 114 -14.45 8.11 -6.08
C ASP A 114 -13.67 7.37 -7.17
N GLN A 115 -12.87 8.07 -7.98
CA GLN A 115 -12.08 7.43 -9.04
C GLN A 115 -10.99 6.51 -8.47
N TRP A 116 -10.73 6.64 -7.17
CA TRP A 116 -9.66 5.96 -6.44
C TRP A 116 -10.21 5.08 -5.31
N PRO A 117 -11.10 4.09 -5.58
CA PRO A 117 -11.61 3.22 -4.53
C PRO A 117 -10.54 2.18 -4.16
N SER A 118 -10.02 2.27 -2.94
CA SER A 118 -9.01 1.36 -2.40
C SER A 118 -9.58 0.58 -1.22
N SER A 119 -9.29 -0.71 -1.17
CA SER A 119 -9.65 -1.58 -0.07
C SER A 119 -8.50 -2.52 0.23
N ILE A 120 -8.50 -3.11 1.43
CA ILE A 120 -7.58 -4.20 1.80
C ILE A 120 -7.61 -5.32 0.73
N SER A 121 -8.80 -5.64 0.20
CA SER A 121 -8.97 -6.66 -0.85
C SER A 121 -8.39 -6.28 -2.22
N LYS A 122 -8.08 -4.99 -2.44
CA LYS A 122 -7.43 -4.50 -3.66
C LYS A 122 -5.91 -4.40 -3.54
N ALA A 123 -5.32 -4.54 -2.35
CA ALA A 123 -3.86 -4.49 -2.21
C ALA A 123 -3.15 -5.47 -3.16
N GLY A 124 -2.10 -4.97 -3.82
CA GLY A 124 -1.34 -5.65 -4.88
C GLY A 124 -2.03 -5.72 -6.24
N ARG A 125 -3.25 -5.18 -6.41
CA ARG A 125 -3.85 -4.96 -7.74
C ARG A 125 -3.28 -3.70 -8.36
N TYR A 126 -3.15 -3.72 -9.68
CA TYR A 126 -2.79 -2.53 -10.44
C TYR A 126 -3.70 -2.39 -11.65
N ASP A 127 -3.94 -1.15 -12.04
CA ASP A 127 -4.81 -0.76 -13.14
C ASP A 127 -4.20 0.43 -13.89
N ILE A 128 -4.68 0.67 -15.12
CA ILE A 128 -4.40 1.94 -15.81
C ILE A 128 -5.59 2.85 -15.57
N VAL A 129 -5.33 4.01 -14.97
CA VAL A 129 -6.35 5.01 -14.68
C VAL A 129 -6.09 6.28 -15.48
N GLN A 130 -7.17 6.97 -15.82
CA GLN A 130 -7.13 8.21 -16.58
C GLN A 130 -7.47 9.37 -15.66
N LEU A 131 -6.53 10.30 -15.50
CA LEU A 131 -6.72 11.54 -14.74
C LEU A 131 -7.72 12.47 -15.43
N SER A 132 -8.22 13.47 -14.70
CA SER A 132 -9.20 14.44 -15.19
C SER A 132 -8.75 15.22 -16.44
N ASN A 133 -7.44 15.37 -16.67
CA ASN A 133 -6.88 15.99 -17.86
C ASN A 133 -6.60 15.01 -19.02
N GLY A 134 -7.07 13.76 -18.93
CA GLY A 134 -6.87 12.73 -19.93
C GLY A 134 -5.52 11.99 -19.86
N HIS A 135 -4.62 12.38 -18.96
CA HIS A 135 -3.35 11.69 -18.76
C HIS A 135 -3.57 10.29 -18.18
N LYS A 136 -2.96 9.27 -18.78
CA LYS A 136 -3.03 7.89 -18.28
C LYS A 136 -1.83 7.58 -17.39
N CYS A 137 -2.09 6.93 -16.26
CA CYS A 137 -1.06 6.51 -15.32
C CYS A 137 -1.34 5.10 -14.80
N PHE A 138 -0.30 4.43 -14.32
CA PHE A 138 -0.42 3.13 -13.66
C PHE A 138 -0.72 3.35 -12.18
N GLN A 139 -1.84 2.86 -11.70
CA GLN A 139 -2.17 2.83 -10.28
C GLN A 139 -1.82 1.46 -9.71
N VAL A 140 -1.09 1.42 -8.60
CA VAL A 140 -0.85 0.22 -7.80
C VAL A 140 -1.52 0.42 -6.44
N ASN A 141 -2.48 -0.42 -6.10
CA ASN A 141 -3.17 -0.36 -4.81
C ASN A 141 -2.33 -1.08 -3.76
N SER A 142 -2.20 -0.47 -2.59
CA SER A 142 -1.44 -1.00 -1.45
C SER A 142 -2.22 -0.79 -0.15
N PHE A 143 -1.73 -1.40 0.93
CA PHE A 143 -2.25 -1.10 2.27
C PHE A 143 -1.86 0.31 2.69
N HIS A 144 -2.69 0.93 3.53
CA HIS A 144 -2.23 2.07 4.32
C HIS A 144 -1.14 1.59 5.28
N PRO A 145 0.00 2.29 5.47
CA PRO A 145 1.09 1.82 6.32
C PRO A 145 0.66 1.49 7.75
N MET A 146 -0.24 2.30 8.32
CA MET A 146 -0.80 2.06 9.65
C MET A 146 -1.64 0.78 9.77
N TYR A 147 -2.12 0.20 8.67
CA TYR A 147 -2.80 -1.10 8.70
C TYR A 147 -1.92 -2.19 9.32
N LEU A 148 -0.61 -2.15 9.05
CA LEU A 148 0.36 -3.10 9.58
C LEU A 148 0.53 -2.99 11.10
N GLN A 149 0.30 -1.79 11.66
CA GLN A 149 0.33 -1.55 13.10
C GLN A 149 -0.93 -2.06 13.80
N TYR A 150 -2.08 -2.08 13.10
CA TYR A 150 -3.33 -2.63 13.62
C TYR A 150 -3.43 -4.15 13.50
N LEU A 151 -2.57 -4.78 12.68
CA LEU A 151 -2.38 -6.22 12.72
C LEU A 151 -1.58 -6.54 13.98
N ASP A 152 -2.29 -6.94 15.02
CA ASP A 152 -1.67 -7.45 16.24
C ASP A 152 -0.72 -8.59 15.86
N GLY A 153 0.58 -8.32 16.06
CA GLY A 153 1.65 -9.22 15.70
C GLY A 153 1.62 -10.50 16.55
N GLU A 154 1.01 -10.47 17.73
CA GLU A 154 0.92 -11.65 18.60
C GLU A 154 -0.25 -12.56 18.23
N GLU A 155 -1.40 -12.00 17.83
CA GLU A 155 -2.54 -12.81 17.43
C GLU A 155 -2.40 -13.41 16.03
N LYS A 156 -1.76 -12.69 15.10
CA LYS A 156 -1.64 -13.11 13.69
C LYS A 156 -0.27 -12.76 13.08
N PRO A 157 0.85 -13.24 13.64
CA PRO A 157 2.21 -12.89 13.22
C PRO A 157 2.43 -13.13 11.73
N LEU A 158 1.96 -14.27 11.24
CA LEU A 158 2.15 -14.63 9.84
C LEU A 158 1.36 -13.75 8.87
N LYS A 159 0.12 -13.38 9.24
CA LYS A 159 -0.68 -12.47 8.41
C LYS A 159 -0.04 -11.09 8.35
N ARG A 160 0.51 -10.61 9.46
CA ARG A 160 1.28 -9.36 9.52
C ARG A 160 2.47 -9.42 8.58
N LEU A 161 3.32 -10.44 8.72
CA LEU A 161 4.50 -10.64 7.88
C LEU A 161 4.13 -10.64 6.38
N LEU A 162 3.13 -11.43 5.98
CA LEU A 162 2.68 -11.48 4.58
C LEU A 162 2.11 -10.14 4.09
N SER A 163 1.44 -9.39 4.97
CA SER A 163 0.93 -8.06 4.66
C SER A 163 2.05 -7.04 4.47
N GLU A 164 3.12 -7.13 5.27
CA GLU A 164 4.34 -6.33 5.11
C GLU A 164 5.06 -6.67 3.80
N TYR A 165 5.21 -7.96 3.48
CA TYR A 165 5.75 -8.39 2.18
C TYR A 165 4.91 -7.87 1.00
N LEU A 166 3.58 -7.96 1.09
CA LEU A 166 2.71 -7.45 0.04
C LEU A 166 2.83 -5.92 -0.10
N PHE A 167 2.88 -5.20 1.03
CA PHE A 167 3.10 -3.76 1.05
C PHE A 167 4.40 -3.42 0.30
N ASN A 168 5.51 -4.06 0.65
CA ASN A 168 6.79 -3.88 -0.04
C ASN A 168 6.71 -4.22 -1.53
N ALA A 169 6.06 -5.34 -1.88
CA ALA A 169 5.90 -5.76 -3.27
C ALA A 169 5.16 -4.72 -4.12
N THR A 170 4.21 -3.97 -3.56
CA THR A 170 3.51 -2.91 -4.31
C THR A 170 4.44 -1.79 -4.79
N PHE A 171 5.43 -1.40 -3.98
CA PHE A 171 6.42 -0.42 -4.37
C PHE A 171 7.43 -0.99 -5.36
N VAL A 172 7.79 -2.27 -5.22
CA VAL A 172 8.64 -2.97 -6.20
C VAL A 172 7.96 -3.07 -7.58
N ILE A 173 6.64 -3.32 -7.61
CA ILE A 173 5.83 -3.26 -8.85
C ILE A 173 5.90 -1.86 -9.45
N ALA A 174 5.73 -0.81 -8.64
CA ALA A 174 5.81 0.57 -9.10
C ALA A 174 7.20 0.90 -9.68
N ALA A 175 8.27 0.54 -8.99
CA ALA A 175 9.65 0.72 -9.45
C ALA A 175 9.90 0.02 -10.81
N ASN A 176 9.46 -1.23 -10.93
CA ASN A 176 9.58 -1.98 -12.19
C ASN A 176 8.79 -1.32 -13.33
N ARG A 177 7.57 -0.84 -13.05
CA ARG A 177 6.76 -0.13 -14.06
C ARG A 177 7.45 1.14 -14.54
N LEU A 178 8.05 1.91 -13.64
CA LEU A 178 8.84 3.09 -14.03
C LEU A 178 10.08 2.75 -14.86
N ALA A 179 10.65 1.57 -14.65
CA ALA A 179 11.75 1.03 -15.45
C ALA A 179 11.29 0.40 -16.79
N GLY A 180 10.00 0.46 -17.12
CA GLY A 180 9.43 -0.15 -18.33
C GLY A 180 9.29 -1.67 -18.26
N ARG A 181 9.38 -2.24 -17.05
CA ARG A 181 9.28 -3.68 -16.78
C ARG A 181 7.91 -4.02 -16.21
N GLN A 182 7.53 -5.28 -16.34
CA GLN A 182 6.29 -5.81 -15.77
C GLN A 182 6.62 -6.96 -14.84
N LEU A 183 6.15 -6.86 -13.59
CA LEU A 183 6.10 -7.99 -12.67
C LEU A 183 4.70 -8.61 -12.75
N CYS A 184 4.66 -9.88 -13.11
CA CYS A 184 3.47 -10.71 -13.12
C CYS A 184 3.87 -12.16 -12.89
N GLY A 185 2.93 -12.96 -12.40
CA GLY A 185 3.15 -14.39 -12.19
C GLY A 185 2.43 -14.89 -10.95
N PHE A 186 2.53 -16.20 -10.76
CA PHE A 186 1.87 -16.92 -9.69
C PHE A 186 2.29 -16.42 -8.29
N GLY A 187 3.59 -16.18 -8.06
CA GLY A 187 4.09 -15.70 -6.76
C GLY A 187 3.44 -14.41 -6.28
N LEU A 188 3.21 -13.43 -7.17
CA LEU A 188 2.52 -12.19 -6.79
C LEU A 188 1.04 -12.41 -6.50
N TRP A 189 0.35 -13.24 -7.28
CA TRP A 189 -1.04 -13.62 -7.01
C TRP A 189 -1.17 -14.31 -5.65
N ASN A 190 -0.21 -15.18 -5.35
CA ASN A 190 -0.19 -15.98 -4.15
C ASN A 190 0.10 -15.15 -2.89
N LEU A 191 1.13 -14.29 -2.94
CA LEU A 191 1.41 -13.32 -1.88
C LEU A 191 0.17 -12.49 -1.56
N ARG A 192 -0.57 -12.06 -2.58
CA ARG A 192 -1.82 -11.32 -2.40
C ARG A 192 -2.89 -12.12 -1.67
N ASN A 193 -3.13 -13.36 -2.06
CA ASN A 193 -4.10 -14.22 -1.38
C ASN A 193 -3.70 -14.49 0.06
N CYS A 194 -2.42 -14.80 0.30
CA CYS A 194 -1.88 -15.06 1.63
C CYS A 194 -2.02 -13.85 2.55
N ALA A 195 -1.69 -12.65 2.08
CA ALA A 195 -1.84 -11.42 2.87
C ALA A 195 -3.31 -11.13 3.23
N GLN A 196 -4.25 -11.44 2.32
CA GLN A 196 -5.67 -11.18 2.54
C GLN A 196 -6.31 -12.22 3.47
N HIS A 197 -6.07 -13.49 3.20
CA HIS A 197 -6.80 -14.61 3.79
C HIS A 197 -6.01 -15.38 4.86
N GLY A 198 -4.70 -15.14 4.97
CA GLY A 198 -3.79 -15.98 5.74
C GLY A 198 -3.34 -17.21 4.94
N PRO A 199 -2.53 -18.10 5.55
CA PRO A 199 -2.19 -19.38 4.97
C PRO A 199 -3.45 -20.27 4.83
N THR A 200 -3.39 -21.24 3.93
CA THR A 200 -4.41 -22.28 3.77
C THR A 200 -4.03 -23.50 4.60
N LEU A 201 -5.01 -24.11 5.28
CA LEU A 201 -4.79 -25.39 5.96
C LEU A 201 -4.91 -26.51 4.93
N GLU A 202 -3.84 -27.28 4.77
CA GLU A 202 -3.85 -28.49 3.96
C GLU A 202 -3.77 -29.71 4.87
N VAL A 203 -4.49 -30.76 4.48
CA VAL A 203 -4.45 -32.06 5.18
C VAL A 203 -3.63 -32.99 4.30
N SER A 204 -2.52 -33.52 4.80
CA SER A 204 -1.72 -34.50 4.06
C SER A 204 -2.46 -35.83 3.93
N GLU A 205 -1.93 -36.66 3.02
CA GLU A 205 -2.31 -38.07 2.90
C GLU A 205 -2.10 -38.87 4.20
N THR A 206 -1.27 -38.37 5.13
CA THR A 206 -1.02 -38.95 6.45
C THR A 206 -1.98 -38.47 7.55
N ASN A 207 -3.00 -37.66 7.22
CA ASN A 207 -3.92 -36.98 8.16
C ASN A 207 -3.28 -35.93 9.08
N ASP A 208 -2.09 -35.42 8.73
CA ASP A 208 -1.50 -34.29 9.43
C ASP A 208 -2.05 -32.99 8.83
N ILE A 209 -2.29 -31.98 9.68
CA ILE A 209 -2.76 -30.65 9.27
C ILE A 209 -1.57 -29.70 9.27
N TRP A 210 -1.26 -29.10 8.13
CA TRP A 210 -0.17 -28.15 7.96
C TRP A 210 -0.71 -26.83 7.44
N CYS A 211 -0.09 -25.72 7.86
CA CYS A 211 -0.30 -24.42 7.24
C CYS A 211 0.49 -24.38 5.94
N SER A 212 -0.19 -24.59 4.82
CA SER A 212 0.37 -24.44 3.48
C SER A 212 0.12 -23.01 3.01
N TYR A 213 1.11 -22.42 2.37
CA TYR A 213 0.83 -21.29 1.49
C TYR A 213 0.44 -21.91 0.14
N PRO A 214 -0.46 -21.33 -0.68
CA PRO A 214 -0.82 -21.86 -2.00
C PRO A 214 0.35 -22.02 -3.00
N TRP A 215 1.60 -21.88 -2.55
CA TRP A 215 2.88 -22.01 -3.25
C TRP A 215 3.18 -23.42 -3.73
N VAL A 216 2.40 -24.44 -3.36
CA VAL A 216 2.75 -25.83 -3.68
C VAL A 216 1.72 -26.42 -4.64
N SER A 217 1.83 -26.07 -5.92
CA SER A 217 1.64 -27.13 -6.91
C SER A 217 2.95 -27.92 -6.95
N GLU A 218 2.91 -29.24 -7.08
CA GLU A 218 4.08 -30.15 -7.08
C GLU A 218 5.22 -29.79 -8.07
N ARG A 219 5.08 -28.70 -8.83
CA ARG A 219 6.04 -28.19 -9.81
C ARG A 219 6.83 -26.97 -9.34
N ASP A 220 6.45 -26.31 -8.25
CA ASP A 220 7.09 -25.07 -7.79
C ASP A 220 7.97 -25.36 -6.57
N PHE A 221 9.18 -25.87 -6.82
CA PHE A 221 10.19 -26.02 -5.76
C PHE A 221 10.61 -24.64 -5.25
N CYS A 222 10.48 -24.42 -3.94
CA CYS A 222 11.11 -23.31 -3.24
C CYS A 222 12.63 -23.57 -3.19
N VAL A 223 13.46 -22.56 -3.45
CA VAL A 223 14.92 -22.69 -3.28
C VAL A 223 15.24 -22.95 -1.81
N GLU A 224 16.19 -23.84 -1.52
CA GLU A 224 16.50 -24.30 -0.16
C GLU A 224 16.80 -23.14 0.80
N GLU A 225 17.39 -22.04 0.30
CA GLU A 225 17.68 -20.86 1.12
C GLU A 225 16.42 -20.16 1.67
N VAL A 226 15.29 -20.22 0.94
CA VAL A 226 14.02 -19.67 1.40
C VAL A 226 13.35 -20.60 2.41
N LEU A 227 13.48 -21.92 2.23
CA LEU A 227 13.02 -22.90 3.20
C LEU A 227 13.76 -22.75 4.54
N GLU A 228 15.09 -22.62 4.51
CA GLU A 228 15.89 -22.36 5.72
C GLU A 228 15.47 -21.06 6.41
N CYS A 229 15.17 -20.01 5.64
CA CYS A 229 14.72 -18.73 6.20
C CYS A 229 13.33 -18.86 6.87
N LEU A 230 12.42 -19.66 6.30
CA LEU A 230 11.10 -19.94 6.87
C LEU A 230 11.19 -20.79 8.16
N GLU A 231 12.10 -21.77 8.20
CA GLU A 231 12.37 -22.57 9.39
C GLU A 231 12.93 -21.70 10.53
N ASN A 232 13.84 -20.78 10.20
CA ASN A 232 14.44 -19.85 11.17
C ASN A 232 13.42 -18.88 11.78
N VAL A 233 12.28 -18.64 11.14
CA VAL A 233 11.16 -17.85 11.68
C VAL A 233 10.04 -18.73 12.26
N GLY A 234 10.29 -20.03 12.43
CA GLY A 234 9.40 -20.95 13.15
C GLY A 234 8.27 -21.55 12.31
N VAL A 235 8.39 -21.53 10.98
CA VAL A 235 7.44 -22.21 10.08
C VAL A 235 7.98 -23.62 9.78
N PRO A 236 7.32 -24.70 10.23
CA PRO A 236 7.80 -26.06 10.00
C PRO A 236 7.68 -26.47 8.52
N ARG A 237 8.58 -27.37 8.08
CA ARG A 237 8.53 -28.05 6.78
C ARG A 237 7.28 -28.92 6.64
#